data_AF-A0A141RAS9-F1
#
_entry.id   AF-A0A141RAS9-F1
#
_cell.length_a   1.000
_cell.length_b   1.000
_cell.length_c   1.000
_cell.angle_alpha   90.00
_cell.angle_beta   90.00
_cell.angle_gamma   90.00
#
_symmetry.space_group_name_H-M   'P 1'
#
loop_
_entity.id
_entity.type
_entity.pdbx_description
1 polymer ?
#
loop_
_entity_poly.entity_id
_entity_poly.type
_entity_poly.pdbx_seq_one_letter_code
_entity_poly.pdbx_strand_id
1 'polypeptide(L)' 'LVQRRSRYGKTFHSCDRYPECQFAINFKPIAGECPECHYPLLIEKKTAQGVKHFCASKQCGKPISAE' A
#
# COMPACT_ATOMS: atom_id res chain seq x y z
N LEU A 1 -5.78 8.29 1.41
CA LEU A 1 -5.61 7.49 2.65
C LEU A 1 -5.09 8.40 3.75
N VAL A 2 -5.49 8.16 4.99
CA VAL A 2 -5.04 8.91 6.17
C VAL A 2 -3.94 8.14 6.89
N GLN A 3 -2.85 8.81 7.23
CA GLN A 3 -1.79 8.26 8.08
C GLN A 3 -2.27 8.20 9.54
N ARG A 4 -2.17 7.01 10.14
CA ARG A 4 -2.54 6.74 11.53
C ARG A 4 -1.40 6.02 12.23
N ARG A 5 -1.37 6.10 13.56
CA ARG A 5 -0.39 5.40 14.40
C ARG A 5 -1.13 4.38 15.27
N SER A 6 -0.65 3.14 15.27
CA SER A 6 -1.19 2.08 16.12
C SER A 6 -0.79 2.30 17.58
N ARG A 7 -1.47 1.61 18.51
CA ARG A 7 -1.12 1.58 19.94
C ARG A 7 0.34 1.19 20.23
N TYR A 8 0.96 0.42 19.32
CA TYR A 8 2.35 -0.05 19.41
C TYR A 8 3.33 0.88 18.71
N GLY A 9 2.89 2.08 18.32
CA GLY A 9 3.73 3.10 17.71
C GLY A 9 4.01 2.92 16.22
N LYS A 10 3.57 1.82 15.59
CA LYS A 10 3.73 1.58 14.15
C LYS A 10 2.77 2.45 13.33
N THR A 11 3.27 3.07 12.28
CA THR A 11 2.47 3.84 11.31
C THR A 11 1.78 2.90 10.32
N PHE A 12 0.53 3.22 10.00
CA PHE A 12 -0.23 2.58 8.93
C PHE A 12 -1.10 3.64 8.22
N HIS A 13 -1.60 3.30 7.05
CA HIS A 13 -2.51 4.15 6.29
C HIS A 13 -3.83 3.43 6.08
N SER A 14 -4.93 4.11 6.38
CA SER A 14 -6.28 3.58 6.20
C SER A 14 -7.18 4.59 5.48
N CYS A 15 -8.36 4.15 5.06
CA CYS A 15 -9.41 5.10 4.72
C CYS A 15 -9.85 5.90 5.96
N ASP A 16 -10.41 7.06 5.68
CA ASP A 16 -11.04 7.98 6.62
C ASP A 16 -12.45 7.51 7.04
N ARG A 17 -13.18 6.89 6.11
CA ARG A 17 -14.54 6.36 6.28
C ARG A 17 -14.60 4.99 6.97
N TYR A 18 -14.02 4.86 8.15
CA TYR A 18 -14.21 3.66 8.98
C TYR A 18 -15.51 3.80 9.78
N PRO A 19 -16.40 2.78 9.85
CA PRO A 19 -16.22 1.38 9.47
C PRO A 19 -16.61 1.00 8.03
N GLU A 20 -17.17 1.91 7.23
CA GLU A 20 -17.68 1.60 5.87
C GLU A 20 -16.57 1.09 4.94
N CYS A 21 -15.35 1.54 5.18
CA CYS A 21 -14.15 1.09 4.51
C CYS A 21 -13.14 0.56 5.54
N GLN A 22 -12.72 -0.68 5.34
CA GLN A 22 -11.75 -1.38 6.20
C GLN A 22 -10.39 -1.58 5.51
N PHE A 23 -10.11 -0.76 4.50
CA PHE A 23 -8.83 -0.79 3.81
C PHE A 23 -7.75 -0.19 4.72
N ALA A 24 -6.69 -0.96 4.96
CA ALA A 24 -5.53 -0.54 5.75
C ALA A 24 -4.27 -1.22 5.22
N ILE A 25 -3.18 -0.46 5.16
CA ILE A 25 -1.84 -0.90 4.72
C ILE A 25 -0.77 -0.36 5.68
N ASN A 26 0.27 -1.14 5.93
CA ASN A 26 1.39 -0.75 6.81
C ASN A 26 2.56 -0.10 6.06
N PHE A 27 2.47 -0.06 4.74
CA PHE A 27 3.50 0.46 3.85
C PHE A 27 3.06 1.79 3.27
N LYS A 28 4.02 2.62 2.88
CA LYS A 28 3.76 3.93 2.30
C LYS A 28 2.98 3.76 0.98
N PRO A 29 1.78 4.32 0.84
CA PRO A 29 1.05 4.33 -0.42
C PRO A 29 1.75 5.25 -1.41
N ILE A 30 1.76 4.85 -2.67
CA ILE A 30 2.18 5.68 -3.79
C ILE A 30 1.11 5.64 -4.88
N ALA A 31 1.01 6.71 -5.65
CA ALA A 31 0.17 6.73 -6.83
C ALA A 31 0.80 5.83 -7.92
N GLY A 32 -0.03 5.01 -8.56
CA GLY A 32 0.39 4.12 -9.63
C GLY A 32 -0.63 3.03 -9.86
N GLU A 33 -0.67 2.49 -11.07
CA GLU A 33 -1.58 1.43 -11.45
C GLU A 33 -0.84 0.08 -11.52
N CYS A 34 -1.46 -0.97 -11.00
CA CYS A 34 -0.93 -2.31 -11.14
C CYS A 34 -1.22 -2.85 -12.56
N PRO A 35 -0.21 -3.26 -13.35
CA PRO A 35 -0.42 -3.77 -14.71
C PRO A 35 -1.17 -5.12 -14.74
N GLU A 36 -1.22 -5.83 -13.61
CA GLU A 36 -1.80 -7.17 -13.52
C GLU A 36 -3.30 -7.14 -13.17
N CYS A 37 -3.75 -6.13 -12.43
CA CYS A 37 -5.13 -6.05 -11.94
C CYS A 37 -5.75 -4.65 -12.03
N HIS A 38 -5.05 -3.71 -12.65
CA HIS A 38 -5.43 -2.30 -12.81
C HIS A 38 -5.82 -1.59 -11.51
N TYR A 39 -5.30 -2.05 -10.38
CA TYR A 39 -5.58 -1.41 -9.10
C TYR A 39 -4.80 -0.07 -9.01
N PRO A 40 -5.47 1.06 -8.72
CA PRO A 40 -4.90 2.40 -8.87
C PRO A 40 -4.03 2.85 -7.68
N LEU A 41 -3.49 1.90 -6.92
CA LEU A 41 -2.69 2.19 -5.74
C LEU A 41 -1.58 1.15 -5.58
N LEU A 42 -0.36 1.62 -5.34
CA LEU A 42 0.79 0.78 -5.03
C LEU A 42 1.32 1.10 -3.63
N ILE A 43 2.22 0.23 -3.15
CA ILE A 43 2.94 0.40 -1.90
C ILE A 43 4.45 0.34 -2.12
N GLU A 44 5.16 1.20 -1.39
CA GLU A 44 6.62 1.25 -1.35
C GLU A 44 7.14 0.31 -0.26
N LYS A 45 7.97 -0.68 -0.64
CA LYS A 45 8.68 -1.56 0.29
C LYS A 45 10.19 -1.39 0.14
N LYS A 46 10.87 -1.14 1.25
CA LYS A 46 12.34 -1.15 1.32
C LYS A 46 12.81 -2.60 1.42
N THR A 47 13.62 -3.03 0.47
CA THR A 47 14.23 -4.37 0.41
C THR A 47 15.76 -4.24 0.46
N ALA A 48 16.47 -5.36 0.65
CA ALA A 48 17.94 -5.37 0.61
C ALA A 48 18.51 -4.85 -0.73
N GLN A 49 17.75 -4.98 -1.82
CA GLN A 49 18.12 -4.54 -3.17
C GLN A 49 17.64 -3.10 -3.47
N GLY A 50 17.17 -2.37 -2.46
CA GLY A 50 16.63 -1.02 -2.61
C GLY A 50 15.11 -0.96 -2.50
N VAL A 51 14.55 0.17 -2.93
CA VAL A 51 13.11 0.45 -2.87
C VAL A 51 12.40 -0.26 -4.03
N LYS A 52 11.39 -1.06 -3.72
CA LYS A 52 10.53 -1.75 -4.70
C LYS A 52 9.07 -1.39 -4.49
N HIS A 53 8.30 -1.39 -5.57
CA HIS A 53 6.87 -1.11 -5.54
C HIS A 53 6.07 -2.41 -5.67
N PHE A 54 4.91 -2.46 -5.02
CA PHE A 54 4.00 -3.60 -5.08
C PHE A 54 2.55 -3.12 -5.19
N CYS A 55 1.67 -3.92 -5.76
CA CYS A 55 0.24 -3.62 -5.75
C CYS A 55 -0.32 -3.51 -4.32
N ALA A 56 -1.11 -2.48 -4.05
CA ALA A 56 -1.74 -2.28 -2.75
C ALA A 56 -3.01 -3.12 -2.54
N SER A 57 -3.54 -3.74 -3.60
CA SER A 57 -4.70 -4.63 -3.49
C SER A 57 -4.34 -5.88 -2.70
N LYS A 58 -5.16 -6.19 -1.68
CA LYS A 58 -5.03 -7.42 -0.87
C LYS A 58 -5.18 -8.70 -1.70
N GLN A 59 -5.85 -8.63 -2.84
CA GLN A 59 -6.07 -9.78 -3.73
C GLN A 59 -4.93 -9.98 -4.74
N CYS A 60 -4.04 -8.99 -4.93
CA CYS A 60 -2.96 -9.06 -5.92
C CYS A 60 -1.57 -9.11 -5.26
N GLY A 61 -1.14 -8.03 -4.59
CA GLY A 61 0.15 -7.98 -3.91
C GLY A 61 1.41 -8.20 -4.76
N LYS A 62 1.30 -8.27 -6.10
CA LYS A 62 2.43 -8.53 -7.01
C LYS A 62 3.42 -7.35 -7.04
N PRO A 63 4.73 -7.61 -7.24
CA PRO A 63 5.73 -6.56 -7.44
C PRO A 63 5.47 -5.81 -8.75
N ILE A 64 5.69 -4.49 -8.73
CA ILE A 64 5.72 -3.65 -9.92
C ILE A 64 7.19 -3.41 -10.25
N SER A 65 7.67 -4.04 -11.32
CA SER A 65 8.94 -3.67 -11.93
C SER A 65 8.65 -2.45 -12.81
N ALA A 66 9.29 -1.33 -12.52
CA ALA A 66 9.40 -0.28 -13.53
C ALA A 66 10.38 -0.83 -14.58
N GLU A 67 9.89 -1.11 -15.79
CA GLU A 67 10.74 -1.25 -16.97
C GLU A 67 11.40 0.10 -17.29
#